data_AF-A0A820EC46-F1
#
_entry.id   AF-A0A820EC46-F1
#
_cell.length_a   1.000
_cell.length_b   1.000
_cell.length_c   1.000
_cell.angle_alpha   90.00
_cell.angle_beta   90.00
_cell.angle_gamma   90.00
#
_symmetry.space_group_name_H-M   'P 1'
#
loop_
_entity.id
_entity.type
_entity.pdbx_description
1 polymer ?
#
loop_
_entity_poly.entity_id
_entity_poly.type
_entity_poly.pdbx_seq_one_letter_code
_entity_poly.pdbx_strand_id
1 'polypeptide(L)'
;MLCSMQNTFTVLTVFNCPLNDLGVLHIVDALQRNKTLITLALNGNEIGDLGAQYLANILEQNTTLSSLDLSSNEIGDDEIAHLANALKQNKALTTLFLGCIMIGPQGVHDLADALKQNEGLTTLNIYRNHINNQGAQYIANALQQNQTLISLDMRYNDIDDQGAEYFVNTLQTLMTLDLGANPIDSQGKQLISEMHQTIPGRNVYFWG
;
A
#
# COMPACT_ATOMS: atom_id res chain seq x y z
N MET A 1 10.38 45.24 5.69
CA MET A 1 9.33 44.36 6.22
C MET A 1 9.21 43.20 5.24
N LEU A 2 10.03 42.15 5.43
CA LEU A 2 10.05 40.97 4.57
C LEU A 2 8.97 40.00 5.07
N CYS A 3 7.79 40.05 4.46
CA CYS A 3 6.75 39.05 4.71
C CYS A 3 7.24 37.72 4.12
N SER A 4 7.64 36.78 4.97
CA SER A 4 7.96 35.42 4.58
C SER A 4 6.68 34.72 4.12
N MET A 5 6.54 34.45 2.83
CA MET A 5 5.58 33.45 2.36
C MET A 5 6.18 32.06 2.60
N GLN A 6 6.12 31.59 3.84
CA GLN A 6 6.31 30.17 4.14
C GLN A 6 5.02 29.44 3.75
N ASN A 7 4.92 29.01 2.49
CA ASN A 7 3.87 28.06 2.08
C ASN A 7 4.26 26.66 2.56
N THR A 8 4.03 26.40 3.85
CA THR A 8 4.21 25.09 4.50
C THR A 8 3.02 24.19 4.15
N PHE A 9 2.85 23.85 2.87
CA PHE A 9 1.89 22.81 2.52
C PHE A 9 2.50 21.48 2.98
N THR A 10 1.85 20.88 3.99
CA THR A 10 2.17 19.55 4.51
C THR A 10 1.24 18.48 3.92
N VAL A 11 0.09 18.89 3.38
CA VAL A 11 -0.91 18.02 2.75
C VAL A 11 -1.30 18.60 1.39
N LEU A 12 -1.28 17.77 0.36
CA LEU A 12 -1.81 18.06 -0.96
C LEU A 12 -2.80 16.96 -1.34
N THR A 13 -4.02 17.35 -1.67
CA THR A 13 -5.08 16.43 -2.12
C THR A 13 -5.58 16.89 -3.48
N VAL A 14 -5.50 15.99 -4.46
CA VAL A 14 -6.07 16.14 -5.79
C VAL A 14 -6.94 14.91 -6.01
N PHE A 15 -8.24 15.06 -5.77
CA PHE A 15 -9.21 13.97 -5.85
C PHE A 15 -10.23 14.25 -6.95
N ASN A 16 -10.57 13.22 -7.73
CA ASN A 16 -11.64 13.27 -8.72
C ASN A 16 -11.47 14.43 -9.72
N CYS A 17 -10.22 14.63 -10.13
CA CYS A 17 -9.83 15.52 -11.21
C CYS A 17 -9.31 14.64 -12.36
N PRO A 18 -9.36 15.07 -13.62
CA PRO A 18 -8.71 14.36 -14.72
C PRO A 18 -7.17 14.58 -14.67
N LEU A 19 -6.55 14.30 -13.52
CA LEU A 19 -5.10 14.35 -13.35
C LEU A 19 -4.51 13.10 -14.00
N ASN A 20 -3.96 13.28 -15.19
CA ASN A 20 -3.23 12.24 -15.91
C ASN A 20 -1.73 12.29 -15.60
N ASP A 21 -0.96 11.42 -16.26
CA ASP A 21 0.50 11.31 -16.10
C ASP A 21 1.26 12.63 -16.26
N LEU A 22 0.82 13.51 -17.17
CA LEU A 22 1.43 14.83 -17.35
C LEU A 22 1.15 15.74 -16.14
N GLY A 23 -0.05 15.64 -15.57
CA GLY A 23 -0.37 16.31 -14.31
C GLY A 23 0.52 15.83 -13.17
N VAL A 24 0.77 14.51 -13.08
CA VAL A 24 1.68 13.93 -12.10
C VAL A 24 3.11 14.43 -12.28
N LEU A 25 3.59 14.57 -13.52
CA LEU A 25 4.92 15.14 -13.80
C LEU A 25 5.10 16.51 -13.14
N HIS A 26 4.10 17.40 -13.25
CA HIS A 26 4.15 18.72 -12.62
C HIS A 26 4.12 18.67 -11.09
N ILE A 27 3.39 17.71 -10.51
CA ILE A 27 3.41 17.47 -9.06
C ILE A 27 4.80 17.02 -8.63
N VAL A 28 5.40 16.07 -9.36
CA VAL A 28 6.74 15.56 -9.09
C VAL A 28 7.80 16.67 -9.19
N ASP A 29 7.73 17.53 -10.21
CA ASP A 29 8.59 18.72 -10.32
C ASP A 29 8.49 19.64 -9.10
N ALA A 30 7.28 19.80 -8.54
CA ALA A 30 7.08 20.55 -7.31
C ALA A 30 7.66 19.83 -6.08
N LEU A 31 7.50 18.50 -5.98
CA LEU A 31 8.03 17.66 -4.90
C LEU A 31 9.57 17.65 -4.84
N GLN A 32 10.26 17.84 -5.97
CA GLN A 32 11.71 17.97 -5.97
C GLN A 32 12.19 19.14 -5.10
N ARG A 33 11.44 20.25 -5.10
CA ARG A 33 11.76 21.50 -4.40
C ARG A 33 11.09 21.58 -3.03
N ASN A 34 9.91 20.97 -2.90
CA ASN A 34 9.15 20.98 -1.66
C ASN A 34 9.72 19.93 -0.68
N LYS A 35 10.17 20.40 0.49
CA LYS A 35 10.67 19.56 1.59
C LYS A 35 9.77 19.62 2.84
N THR A 36 8.52 20.04 2.67
CA THR A 36 7.55 20.17 3.76
C THR A 36 6.34 19.27 3.57
N LEU A 37 6.08 18.77 2.36
CA LEU A 37 4.93 17.93 2.07
C LEU A 37 5.12 16.56 2.73
N ILE A 38 4.12 16.18 3.53
CA ILE A 38 4.04 14.96 4.32
C ILE A 38 3.01 14.01 3.73
N THR A 39 1.89 14.53 3.23
CA THR A 39 0.79 13.74 2.67
C THR A 39 0.47 14.18 1.25
N LEU A 40 0.38 13.20 0.35
CA LEU A 40 -0.02 13.39 -1.03
C LEU A 40 -1.16 12.40 -1.35
N ALA A 41 -2.35 12.92 -1.57
CA ALA A 41 -3.51 12.13 -1.95
C ALA A 41 -3.90 12.44 -3.39
N LEU A 42 -3.73 11.44 -4.27
CA LEU A 42 -4.02 11.48 -5.70
C LEU A 42 -5.04 10.40 -6.08
N ASN A 43 -5.91 10.02 -5.16
CA ASN A 43 -6.90 8.99 -5.41
C ASN A 43 -7.99 9.46 -6.40
N GLY A 44 -8.54 8.54 -7.18
CA GLY A 44 -9.64 8.84 -8.11
C GLY A 44 -9.24 9.75 -9.26
N ASN A 45 -8.08 9.54 -9.88
CA ASN A 45 -7.65 10.26 -11.08
C ASN A 45 -7.30 9.26 -12.20
N GLU A 46 -6.58 9.71 -13.24
CA GLU A 46 -6.26 8.95 -14.45
C GLU A 46 -4.74 8.69 -14.53
N ILE A 47 -4.14 8.31 -13.39
CA ILE A 47 -2.70 8.01 -13.32
C ILE A 47 -2.47 6.60 -13.89
N GLY A 48 -1.68 6.52 -14.95
CA GLY A 48 -1.25 5.29 -15.59
C GLY A 48 0.26 5.04 -15.41
N ASP A 49 0.87 4.40 -16.40
CA ASP A 49 2.27 3.95 -16.37
C ASP A 49 3.27 5.08 -16.14
N LEU A 50 3.25 6.13 -16.96
CA LEU A 50 4.24 7.19 -16.84
C LEU A 50 4.09 7.95 -15.53
N GLY A 51 2.86 8.15 -15.06
CA GLY A 51 2.59 8.79 -13.78
C GLY A 51 3.10 7.95 -12.61
N ALA A 52 2.85 6.64 -12.61
CA ALA A 52 3.41 5.71 -11.62
C ALA A 52 4.94 5.71 -11.64
N GLN A 53 5.55 5.73 -12.82
CA GLN A 53 7.00 5.82 -12.98
C GLN A 53 7.57 7.14 -12.43
N TYR A 54 6.94 8.28 -12.71
CA TYR A 54 7.37 9.58 -12.17
C TYR A 54 7.29 9.62 -10.65
N LEU A 55 6.22 9.06 -10.06
CA LEU A 55 6.06 8.94 -8.61
C LEU A 55 7.12 8.04 -7.99
N ALA A 56 7.40 6.88 -8.60
CA ALA A 56 8.46 5.97 -8.16
C ALA A 56 9.83 6.67 -8.13
N ASN A 57 10.19 7.35 -9.22
CA ASN A 57 11.47 8.04 -9.33
C ASN A 57 11.66 9.11 -8.25
N ILE A 58 10.62 9.89 -7.93
CA ILE A 58 10.74 10.89 -6.87
C ILE A 58 10.75 10.28 -5.47
N LEU A 59 10.05 9.17 -5.25
CA LEU A 59 10.04 8.46 -3.98
C LEU A 59 11.44 7.95 -3.62
N GLU A 60 12.26 7.51 -4.56
CA GLU A 60 13.63 7.07 -4.27
C GLU A 60 14.49 8.12 -3.54
N GLN A 61 14.20 9.41 -3.74
CA GLN A 61 14.95 10.54 -3.17
C GLN A 61 14.16 11.36 -2.15
N ASN A 62 12.83 11.20 -2.10
CA ASN A 62 11.98 11.98 -1.22
C ASN A 62 12.04 11.43 0.22
N THR A 63 12.43 12.29 1.16
CA THR A 63 12.59 11.93 2.57
C THR A 63 11.54 12.55 3.48
N THR A 64 10.55 13.25 2.93
CA THR A 64 9.56 14.03 3.70
C THR A 64 8.15 13.47 3.60
N LEU A 65 7.81 12.90 2.44
CA LEU A 65 6.50 12.32 2.18
C LEU A 65 6.36 11.03 2.99
N SER A 66 5.44 11.04 3.95
CA SER A 66 5.16 9.90 4.83
C SER A 66 3.88 9.16 4.46
N SER A 67 2.99 9.78 3.67
CA SER A 67 1.73 9.20 3.25
C SER A 67 1.42 9.50 1.78
N LEU A 68 1.09 8.44 1.04
CA LEU A 68 0.73 8.50 -0.37
C LEU A 68 -0.55 7.68 -0.62
N ASP A 69 -1.53 8.29 -1.27
CA ASP A 69 -2.75 7.62 -1.72
C ASP A 69 -2.87 7.67 -3.24
N LEU A 70 -2.83 6.51 -3.87
CA LEU A 70 -2.99 6.30 -5.32
C LEU A 70 -4.23 5.45 -5.64
N SER A 71 -5.14 5.28 -4.68
CA SER A 71 -6.31 4.44 -4.86
C SER A 71 -7.19 4.92 -6.02
N SER A 72 -7.86 4.00 -6.71
CA SER A 72 -8.76 4.33 -7.84
C SER A 72 -8.05 5.11 -8.96
N ASN A 73 -6.88 4.65 -9.37
CA ASN A 73 -6.17 5.08 -10.59
C ASN A 73 -5.96 3.87 -11.52
N GLU A 74 -5.42 4.10 -12.72
CA GLU A 74 -5.19 3.08 -13.75
C GLU A 74 -3.80 2.43 -13.60
N ILE A 75 -3.49 1.86 -12.42
CA ILE A 75 -2.16 1.30 -12.09
C ILE A 75 -2.24 -0.23 -11.97
N GLY A 76 -1.82 -0.94 -13.02
CA GLY A 76 -1.79 -2.40 -13.05
C GLY A 76 -0.49 -3.03 -12.52
N ASP A 77 -0.31 -4.31 -12.84
CA ASP A 77 0.83 -5.12 -12.38
C ASP A 77 2.18 -4.60 -12.88
N ASP A 78 2.25 -4.13 -14.13
CA ASP A 78 3.49 -3.61 -14.71
C ASP A 78 3.87 -2.26 -14.09
N GLU A 79 2.87 -1.39 -13.90
CA GLU A 79 3.07 -0.04 -13.38
C GLU A 79 3.42 -0.05 -11.88
N ILE A 80 2.81 -0.94 -11.08
CA ILE A 80 3.11 -1.03 -9.65
C ILE A 80 4.53 -1.51 -9.38
N ALA A 81 5.15 -2.23 -10.31
CA ALA A 81 6.54 -2.68 -10.20
C ALA A 81 7.52 -1.50 -10.04
N HIS A 82 7.25 -0.37 -10.68
CA HIS A 82 8.02 0.86 -10.50
C HIS A 82 7.97 1.35 -9.04
N LEU A 83 6.77 1.46 -8.48
CA LEU A 83 6.58 1.87 -7.09
C LEU A 83 7.18 0.86 -6.11
N ALA A 84 7.01 -0.45 -6.36
CA ALA A 84 7.61 -1.51 -5.57
C ALA A 84 9.14 -1.40 -5.53
N ASN A 85 9.78 -1.11 -6.67
CA ASN A 85 11.23 -0.90 -6.69
C ASN A 85 11.65 0.31 -5.85
N ALA A 86 10.96 1.44 -5.98
CA ALA A 86 11.25 2.64 -5.18
C ALA A 86 11.07 2.40 -3.67
N LEU A 87 10.06 1.62 -3.28
CA LEU A 87 9.82 1.25 -1.88
C LEU A 87 10.98 0.46 -1.26
N LYS A 88 11.79 -0.28 -2.03
CA LYS A 88 12.97 -0.97 -1.46
C LYS A 88 13.96 0.00 -0.83
N GLN A 89 14.03 1.23 -1.34
CA GLN A 89 14.98 2.26 -0.88
C GLN A 89 14.32 3.35 -0.02
N ASN A 90 13.06 3.67 -0.30
CA ASN A 90 12.36 4.72 0.45
C ASN A 90 11.97 4.25 1.86
N LYS A 91 12.53 4.90 2.87
CA LYS A 91 12.22 4.65 4.30
C LYS A 91 11.37 5.75 4.93
N ALA A 92 11.02 6.79 4.18
CA ALA A 92 10.24 7.92 4.68
C ALA A 92 8.73 7.66 4.59
N LEU A 93 8.30 6.91 3.58
CA LEU A 93 6.90 6.55 3.38
C LEU A 93 6.49 5.51 4.40
N THR A 94 5.52 5.89 5.23
CA THR A 94 4.99 5.07 6.33
C THR A 94 3.60 4.52 6.03
N THR A 95 2.87 5.16 5.12
CA THR A 95 1.49 4.84 4.76
C THR A 95 1.31 4.88 3.24
N LEU A 96 0.81 3.79 2.68
CA LEU A 96 0.56 3.67 1.24
C LEU A 96 -0.83 3.08 1.00
N PHE A 97 -1.65 3.79 0.21
CA PHE A 97 -2.96 3.33 -0.24
C PHE A 97 -2.96 3.05 -1.74
N LEU A 98 -3.33 1.83 -2.10
CA LEU A 98 -3.37 1.26 -3.44
C LEU A 98 -4.69 0.51 -3.65
N GLY A 99 -5.79 1.06 -3.13
CA GLY A 99 -7.09 0.42 -3.24
C GLY A 99 -7.67 0.59 -4.65
N CYS A 100 -8.35 -0.41 -5.21
CA CYS A 100 -9.00 -0.29 -6.52
C CYS A 100 -8.08 0.14 -7.67
N ILE A 101 -6.86 -0.40 -7.76
CA ILE A 101 -5.93 -0.08 -8.87
C ILE A 101 -5.82 -1.22 -9.91
N MET A 102 -6.44 -2.37 -9.67
CA MET A 102 -6.46 -3.54 -10.58
C MET A 102 -5.18 -4.40 -10.55
N ILE A 103 -4.38 -4.34 -9.49
CA ILE A 103 -3.24 -5.25 -9.33
C ILE A 103 -3.72 -6.70 -9.08
N GLY A 104 -3.03 -7.64 -9.71
CA GLY A 104 -3.19 -9.07 -9.54
C GLY A 104 -2.02 -9.69 -8.77
N PRO A 105 -1.87 -11.04 -8.83
CA PRO A 105 -0.83 -11.75 -8.09
C PRO A 105 0.60 -11.35 -8.48
N GLN A 106 0.83 -10.90 -9.72
CA GLN A 106 2.17 -10.47 -10.17
C GLN A 106 2.57 -9.13 -9.58
N GLY A 107 1.70 -8.11 -9.63
CA GLY A 107 1.99 -6.82 -9.00
C GLY A 107 2.13 -6.94 -7.49
N VAL A 108 1.34 -7.81 -6.86
CA VAL A 108 1.48 -8.14 -5.43
C VAL A 108 2.79 -8.85 -5.12
N HIS A 109 3.30 -9.70 -6.02
CA HIS A 109 4.61 -10.31 -5.85
C HIS A 109 5.71 -9.25 -5.75
N ASP A 110 5.68 -8.24 -6.62
CA ASP A 110 6.68 -7.17 -6.61
C ASP A 110 6.58 -6.31 -5.34
N LEU A 111 5.35 -5.99 -4.90
CA LEU A 111 5.11 -5.35 -3.60
C LEU A 111 5.63 -6.19 -2.44
N ALA A 112 5.41 -7.51 -2.45
CA ALA A 112 5.90 -8.42 -1.41
C ALA A 112 7.43 -8.45 -1.37
N ASP A 113 8.11 -8.45 -2.52
CA ASP A 113 9.57 -8.37 -2.60
C ASP A 113 10.11 -7.02 -2.12
N ALA A 114 9.36 -5.94 -2.31
CA ALA A 114 9.68 -4.64 -1.73
C ALA A 114 9.54 -4.65 -0.21
N LEU A 115 8.44 -5.20 0.31
CA LEU A 115 8.16 -5.28 1.75
C LEU A 115 9.25 -6.04 2.52
N LYS A 116 9.84 -7.10 1.95
CA LYS A 116 10.95 -7.85 2.59
C LYS A 116 12.14 -6.95 2.93
N GLN A 117 12.38 -5.90 2.15
CA GLN A 117 13.54 -5.00 2.27
C GLN A 117 13.18 -3.64 2.87
N ASN A 118 11.92 -3.25 2.79
CA ASN A 118 11.47 -1.95 3.26
C ASN A 118 11.46 -1.89 4.80
N GLU A 119 11.99 -0.80 5.35
CA GLU A 119 12.10 -0.56 6.80
C GLU A 119 11.31 0.68 7.25
N GLY A 120 10.44 1.23 6.41
CA GLY A 120 9.70 2.47 6.69
C GLY A 120 8.18 2.29 6.74
N LEU A 121 7.64 1.42 5.90
CA LEU A 121 6.21 1.25 5.68
C LEU A 121 5.60 0.52 6.87
N THR A 122 4.59 1.17 7.46
CA THR A 122 3.84 0.67 8.62
C THR A 122 2.40 0.33 8.27
N THR A 123 1.84 0.98 7.24
CA THR A 123 0.46 0.80 6.79
C THR A 123 0.44 0.61 5.28
N LEU A 124 -0.14 -0.51 4.84
CA LEU A 124 -0.40 -0.81 3.44
C LEU A 124 -1.88 -1.14 3.25
N ASN A 125 -2.51 -0.47 2.29
CA ASN A 125 -3.86 -0.78 1.85
C ASN A 125 -3.82 -1.21 0.39
N ILE A 126 -4.26 -2.44 0.12
CA ILE A 126 -4.42 -3.04 -1.22
C ILE A 126 -5.85 -3.57 -1.38
N TYR A 127 -6.80 -2.83 -0.78
CA TYR A 127 -8.23 -3.08 -0.81
C TYR A 127 -8.77 -3.18 -2.25
N ARG A 128 -9.67 -4.13 -2.50
CA ARG A 128 -10.43 -4.22 -3.76
C ARG A 128 -9.54 -4.24 -5.00
N ASN A 129 -8.68 -5.24 -5.07
CA ASN A 129 -7.86 -5.57 -6.24
C ASN A 129 -8.18 -7.01 -6.68
N HIS A 130 -7.33 -7.64 -7.49
CA HIS A 130 -7.51 -9.00 -8.00
C HIS A 130 -6.56 -9.99 -7.32
N ILE A 131 -6.38 -9.85 -6.01
CA ILE A 131 -5.41 -10.63 -5.24
C ILE A 131 -6.02 -11.98 -4.86
N ASN A 132 -5.46 -13.06 -5.37
CA ASN A 132 -5.89 -14.42 -5.03
C ASN A 132 -5.00 -15.05 -3.93
N ASN A 133 -5.21 -16.34 -3.65
CA ASN A 133 -4.41 -17.11 -2.68
C ASN A 133 -2.90 -17.09 -2.93
N GLN A 134 -2.45 -17.03 -4.19
CA GLN A 134 -1.03 -16.93 -4.51
C GLN A 134 -0.47 -15.56 -4.12
N GLY A 135 -1.21 -14.48 -4.40
CA GLY A 135 -0.85 -13.13 -3.94
C GLY A 135 -0.84 -13.03 -2.41
N ALA A 136 -1.83 -13.63 -1.73
CA ALA A 136 -1.86 -13.75 -0.28
C ALA A 136 -0.62 -14.46 0.28
N GLN A 137 -0.20 -15.56 -0.36
CA GLN A 137 1.02 -16.29 0.01
C GLN A 137 2.28 -15.43 -0.10
N TYR A 138 2.41 -14.62 -1.16
CA TYR A 138 3.56 -13.73 -1.34
C TYR A 138 3.66 -12.70 -0.21
N ILE A 139 2.55 -12.03 0.12
CA ILE A 139 2.51 -11.06 1.22
C ILE A 139 2.81 -11.76 2.55
N ALA A 140 2.18 -12.90 2.81
CA ALA A 140 2.44 -13.66 4.03
C ALA A 140 3.92 -14.02 4.20
N ASN A 141 4.58 -14.50 3.13
CA ASN A 141 6.00 -14.80 3.15
C ASN A 141 6.87 -13.55 3.36
N ALA A 142 6.48 -12.40 2.79
CA ALA A 142 7.18 -11.14 3.02
C ALA A 142 7.08 -10.67 4.48
N LEU A 143 5.91 -10.83 5.10
CA LEU A 143 5.67 -10.47 6.50
C LEU A 143 6.49 -11.29 7.51
N GLN A 144 6.97 -12.48 7.15
CA GLN A 144 7.88 -13.25 8.00
C GLN A 144 9.26 -12.58 8.13
N GLN A 145 9.63 -11.73 7.16
CA GLN A 145 10.91 -11.00 7.14
C GLN A 145 10.74 -9.52 7.50
N ASN A 146 9.62 -8.92 7.11
CA ASN A 146 9.34 -7.52 7.38
C ASN A 146 8.99 -7.29 8.87
N GLN A 147 9.67 -6.32 9.48
CA GLN A 147 9.53 -5.99 10.91
C GLN A 147 8.81 -4.67 11.17
N THR A 148 8.33 -3.98 10.12
CA THR A 148 7.84 -2.60 10.22
C THR A 148 6.36 -2.46 9.92
N LEU A 149 5.79 -3.36 9.10
CA LEU A 149 4.38 -3.30 8.72
C LEU A 149 3.52 -3.72 9.91
N ILE A 150 2.64 -2.81 10.32
CA ILE A 150 1.77 -2.92 11.48
C ILE A 150 0.32 -3.10 11.04
N SER A 151 -0.08 -2.51 9.91
CA SER A 151 -1.45 -2.56 9.40
C SER A 151 -1.49 -2.94 7.93
N LEU A 152 -2.30 -3.93 7.59
CA LEU A 152 -2.52 -4.41 6.23
C LEU A 152 -4.01 -4.61 5.96
N ASP A 153 -4.53 -3.93 4.96
CA ASP A 153 -5.91 -4.08 4.46
C ASP A 153 -5.88 -4.76 3.09
N MET A 154 -6.44 -5.97 3.01
CA MET A 154 -6.62 -6.76 1.79
C MET A 154 -8.08 -7.14 1.57
N ARG A 155 -9.03 -6.35 2.09
CA ARG A 155 -10.45 -6.63 1.89
C ARG A 155 -10.85 -6.60 0.42
N TYR A 156 -11.98 -7.25 0.10
CA TYR A 156 -12.57 -7.28 -1.26
C TYR A 156 -11.61 -7.80 -2.34
N ASN A 157 -10.82 -8.83 -2.03
CA ASN A 157 -9.99 -9.53 -2.99
C ASN A 157 -10.54 -10.96 -3.20
N ASP A 158 -9.78 -11.81 -3.89
CA ASP A 158 -10.16 -13.18 -4.25
C ASP A 158 -9.48 -14.23 -3.35
N ILE A 159 -9.38 -13.96 -2.05
CA ILE A 159 -8.68 -14.79 -1.05
C ILE A 159 -9.67 -15.74 -0.37
N ASP A 160 -9.52 -17.04 -0.53
CA ASP A 160 -10.35 -18.02 0.20
C ASP A 160 -9.67 -18.50 1.49
N ASP A 161 -10.24 -19.55 2.09
CA ASP A 161 -9.72 -20.20 3.29
C ASP A 161 -8.24 -20.61 3.19
N GLN A 162 -7.79 -21.11 2.03
CA GLN A 162 -6.40 -21.49 1.80
C GLN A 162 -5.50 -20.24 1.79
N GLY A 163 -5.95 -19.17 1.13
CA GLY A 163 -5.20 -17.91 1.11
C GLY A 163 -5.08 -17.29 2.51
N ALA A 164 -6.13 -17.39 3.30
CA ALA A 164 -6.16 -16.87 4.66
C ALA A 164 -5.26 -17.68 5.63
N GLU A 165 -5.13 -18.99 5.42
CA GLU A 165 -4.23 -19.87 6.19
C GLU A 165 -2.77 -19.43 6.14
N TYR A 166 -2.30 -18.83 5.04
CA TYR A 166 -0.92 -18.33 4.96
C TYR A 166 -0.60 -17.26 6.01
N PHE A 167 -1.61 -16.54 6.50
CA PHE A 167 -1.42 -15.51 7.51
C PHE A 167 -1.31 -16.05 8.94
N VAL A 168 -1.55 -17.34 9.18
CA VAL A 168 -1.51 -18.01 10.50
C VAL A 168 -0.26 -17.65 11.31
N ASN A 169 0.90 -17.62 10.66
CA ASN A 169 2.20 -17.40 11.31
C ASN A 169 2.82 -16.02 11.01
N THR A 170 2.09 -15.14 10.31
CA THR A 170 2.60 -13.82 9.87
C THR A 170 2.38 -12.72 10.90
N LEU A 171 1.50 -12.99 11.86
CA LEU A 171 1.14 -12.09 12.96
C LEU A 171 2.23 -12.07 14.05
N GLN A 172 3.52 -12.01 13.71
CA GLN A 172 4.55 -11.66 14.69
C GLN A 172 4.80 -10.15 14.73
N THR A 173 4.63 -9.46 13.60
CA THR A 173 4.89 -8.01 13.47
C THR A 173 3.60 -7.21 13.23
N LEU A 174 2.70 -7.76 12.43
CA LEU A 174 1.44 -7.13 12.05
C LEU A 174 0.41 -7.05 13.20
N MET A 175 0.01 -5.84 13.61
CA MET A 175 -1.04 -5.65 14.62
C MET A 175 -2.44 -5.70 14.03
N THR A 176 -2.61 -5.25 12.79
CA THR A 176 -3.91 -5.23 12.10
C THR A 176 -3.83 -5.91 10.74
N LEU A 177 -4.67 -6.92 10.54
CA LEU A 177 -4.91 -7.55 9.24
C LEU A 177 -6.41 -7.54 8.95
N ASP A 178 -6.81 -7.00 7.81
CA ASP A 178 -8.20 -7.03 7.37
C ASP A 178 -8.33 -7.81 6.05
N LEU A 179 -8.92 -9.01 6.10
CA LEU A 179 -9.31 -9.80 4.93
C LEU A 179 -10.84 -9.86 4.78
N GLY A 180 -11.61 -8.95 5.40
CA GLY A 180 -13.06 -8.87 5.22
C GLY A 180 -13.51 -8.81 3.75
N ALA A 181 -14.73 -9.27 3.47
CA ALA A 181 -15.30 -9.32 2.12
C ALA A 181 -14.45 -10.07 1.06
N ASN A 182 -13.60 -11.01 1.50
CA ASN A 182 -13.00 -12.04 0.67
C ASN A 182 -13.85 -13.35 0.75
N PRO A 183 -13.74 -14.29 -0.21
CA PRO A 183 -14.48 -15.55 -0.23
C PRO A 183 -14.03 -16.57 0.85
N ILE A 184 -13.96 -16.15 2.12
CA ILE A 184 -13.61 -16.97 3.28
C ILE A 184 -14.89 -17.54 3.90
N ASP A 185 -14.97 -18.86 3.98
CA ASP A 185 -16.13 -19.59 4.49
C ASP A 185 -16.07 -19.78 6.01
N SER A 186 -17.00 -20.57 6.57
CA SER A 186 -17.04 -20.87 8.00
C SER A 186 -15.78 -21.55 8.55
N GLN A 187 -15.11 -22.39 7.77
CA GLN A 187 -13.91 -23.12 8.17
C GLN A 187 -12.71 -22.19 8.27
N GLY A 188 -12.47 -21.35 7.25
CA GLY A 188 -11.45 -20.31 7.30
C GLY A 188 -11.66 -19.33 8.46
N LYS A 189 -12.92 -18.94 8.72
CA LYS A 189 -13.26 -18.12 9.90
C LYS A 189 -12.93 -18.81 11.22
N GLN A 190 -13.16 -20.12 11.33
CA GLN A 190 -12.83 -20.87 12.55
C GLN A 190 -11.31 -20.96 12.75
N LEU A 191 -10.56 -21.36 11.72
CA LEU A 191 -9.08 -21.46 11.76
C LEU A 191 -8.47 -20.16 12.32
N ILE A 192 -8.98 -19.02 11.87
CA ILE A 192 -8.42 -17.72 12.23
C ILE A 192 -8.95 -17.18 13.56
N SER A 193 -10.17 -17.55 13.96
CA SER A 193 -10.64 -17.31 15.33
C SER A 193 -9.75 -18.03 16.35
N GLU A 194 -9.28 -19.24 16.04
CA GLU A 194 -8.34 -19.98 16.87
C GLU A 194 -6.96 -19.27 16.92
N MET A 195 -6.52 -18.67 15.80
CA MET A 195 -5.31 -17.83 15.79
C MET A 195 -5.44 -16.59 16.68
N HIS A 196 -6.56 -15.85 16.62
CA HIS A 196 -6.75 -14.64 17.42
C HIS A 196 -6.64 -14.92 18.94
N GLN A 197 -7.08 -16.10 19.37
CA GLN A 197 -6.95 -16.54 20.77
C GLN A 197 -5.50 -16.84 21.17
N THR A 198 -4.63 -17.21 20.23
CA THR A 198 -3.22 -17.54 20.51
C THR A 198 -2.29 -16.33 20.51
N ILE A 199 -2.75 -15.16 20.04
CA ILE A 199 -1.93 -13.93 19.95
C ILE A 199 -2.69 -12.70 20.47
N PRO A 200 -2.76 -12.49 21.81
CA PRO A 200 -3.53 -11.39 22.41
C PRO A 200 -3.07 -10.00 21.95
N GLY A 201 -4.02 -9.11 21.66
CA GLY A 201 -3.75 -7.70 21.33
C GLY A 201 -3.63 -7.38 19.84
N ARG A 202 -3.89 -8.33 18.94
CA ARG A 202 -3.91 -8.12 17.48
C ARG A 202 -5.33 -8.04 16.95
N ASN A 203 -5.59 -7.10 16.06
CA ASN A 203 -6.90 -6.88 15.44
C ASN A 203 -6.93 -7.55 14.07
N VAL A 204 -7.68 -8.64 13.96
CA VAL A 204 -7.70 -9.44 12.74
C VAL A 204 -9.16 -9.52 12.28
N TYR A 205 -9.48 -8.83 11.20
CA TYR A 205 -10.84 -8.60 10.70
C TYR A 205 -11.11 -9.45 9.45
N PHE A 206 -12.26 -10.12 9.41
CA PHE A 206 -12.63 -11.04 8.32
C PHE A 206 -14.12 -11.00 7.97
N TRP A 207 -14.83 -9.98 8.47
CA TRP A 207 -16.27 -9.84 8.28
C TRP A 207 -16.59 -8.66 7.36
N GLY A 208 -17.55 -8.89 6.48
CA GLY A 208 -18.30 -7.92 5.69
C GLY A 208 -19.77 -8.25 5.78
#